data_AF-A0A165YVP3-F1
#
_entry.id   AF-A0A165YVP3-F1
#
_cell.length_a   1.000
_cell.length_b   1.000
_cell.length_c   1.000
_cell.angle_alpha   90.00
_cell.angle_beta   90.00
_cell.angle_gamma   90.00
#
_symmetry.space_group_name_H-M   'P 1'
#
loop_
_entity.id
_entity.type
_entity.pdbx_description
1 polymer ?
#
loop_
_entity_poly.entity_id
_entity_poly.type
_entity_poly.pdbx_seq_one_letter_code
_entity_poly.pdbx_strand_id
1 'polypeptide(L)'
;MLESIFKRKNSLKKVLLKIKHMEENVKGNQPISIVDPETHHILDKNNKWGFNYNFQAGVDDKYGMIVVHYITQSANDKKELLITVKELNERLHNDKYVIVVDHGYWHLKSLKKIYNSPTTIIIPDRASATRKKEKINENIKENTNQKNNEKEK
;
A
#
# COMPACT_ATOMS: atom_id res chain seq x y z
N MET A 1 -14.25 -42.29 -13.68
CA MET A 1 -12.84 -42.69 -13.46
C MET A 1 -11.85 -41.75 -14.14
N LEU A 2 -12.05 -41.36 -15.41
CA LEU A 2 -11.18 -40.40 -16.10
C LEU A 2 -11.21 -38.98 -15.50
N GLU A 3 -12.38 -38.49 -15.10
CA GLU A 3 -12.51 -37.16 -14.48
C GLU A 3 -11.78 -37.06 -13.12
N SER A 4 -11.81 -38.11 -12.30
CA SER A 4 -11.12 -38.11 -11.01
C SER A 4 -9.59 -38.13 -11.18
N ILE A 5 -9.09 -38.84 -12.19
CA ILE A 5 -7.68 -38.85 -12.58
C ILE A 5 -7.26 -37.47 -13.09
N PHE A 6 -8.08 -36.83 -13.92
CA PHE A 6 -7.81 -35.48 -14.43
C PHE A 6 -7.81 -34.43 -13.31
N LYS A 7 -8.78 -34.51 -12.38
CA LYS A 7 -8.86 -33.64 -11.20
C LYS A 7 -7.62 -33.79 -10.31
N ARG A 8 -7.14 -35.02 -10.09
CA ARG A 8 -5.92 -35.32 -9.32
C ARG A 8 -4.64 -34.83 -10.02
N LYS A 9 -4.57 -34.95 -11.34
CA LYS A 9 -3.44 -34.43 -12.14
C LYS A 9 -3.37 -32.90 -12.09
N ASN A 10 -4.52 -32.23 -12.16
CA ASN A 10 -4.62 -30.77 -12.03
C ASN A 10 -4.27 -30.29 -10.61
N SER A 11 -4.70 -31.00 -9.56
CA SER A 11 -4.32 -30.64 -8.19
C SER A 11 -2.82 -30.81 -7.96
N LEU A 12 -2.20 -31.88 -8.47
CA LEU A 12 -0.75 -32.07 -8.40
C LEU A 12 0.01 -30.96 -9.14
N LYS A 13 -0.48 -30.56 -10.31
CA LYS A 13 0.12 -29.47 -11.10
C LYS A 13 0.09 -28.14 -10.35
N LYS A 14 -1.01 -27.84 -9.65
CA LYS A 14 -1.12 -26.65 -8.76
C LYS A 14 -0.13 -26.70 -7.60
N VAL A 15 0.01 -27.86 -6.95
CA VAL A 15 0.98 -28.04 -5.86
C VAL A 15 2.40 -27.86 -6.36
N LEU A 16 2.76 -28.43 -7.51
CA LEU A 16 4.08 -28.28 -8.10
C LEU A 16 4.39 -26.81 -8.47
N LEU A 17 3.39 -26.08 -8.98
CA LEU A 17 3.53 -24.64 -9.27
C LEU A 17 3.79 -23.85 -7.99
N LYS A 18 3.06 -24.17 -6.91
CA LYS A 18 3.21 -23.54 -5.60
C LYS A 18 4.60 -23.79 -5.00
N ILE A 19 5.10 -25.02 -5.10
CA ILE A 19 6.45 -25.37 -4.64
C ILE A 19 7.52 -24.60 -5.43
N LYS A 20 7.45 -24.55 -6.75
CA LYS A 20 8.42 -23.81 -7.57
C LYS A 20 8.44 -22.32 -7.23
N HIS A 21 7.27 -21.71 -7.07
CA HIS A 21 7.16 -20.30 -6.69
C HIS A 21 7.76 -20.05 -5.28
N MET A 22 7.53 -20.97 -4.33
CA MET A 22 8.18 -20.92 -3.02
C MET A 22 9.70 -21.07 -3.12
N GLU A 23 10.21 -21.99 -3.96
CA GLU A 23 11.66 -22.18 -4.17
C GLU A 23 12.34 -20.96 -4.78
N GLU A 24 11.69 -20.26 -5.72
CA GLU A 24 12.19 -19.00 -6.27
C GLU A 24 12.26 -17.90 -5.20
N ASN A 25 11.25 -17.82 -4.33
CA ASN A 25 11.17 -16.82 -3.27
C ASN A 25 12.12 -17.11 -2.09
N VAL A 26 12.42 -18.39 -1.78
CA VAL A 26 13.33 -18.78 -0.68
C VAL A 26 14.76 -18.29 -0.92
N LYS A 27 15.17 -18.11 -2.18
CA LYS A 27 16.48 -17.54 -2.54
C LYS A 27 16.69 -16.11 -2.01
N GLY A 28 15.63 -15.43 -1.57
CA GLY A 28 15.64 -14.05 -1.09
C GLY A 28 15.89 -13.82 0.42
N ASN A 29 16.21 -14.85 1.22
CA ASN A 29 16.45 -14.72 2.67
C ASN A 29 15.26 -14.17 3.50
N GLN A 30 14.03 -14.22 2.98
CA GLN A 30 12.83 -13.75 3.72
C GLN A 30 11.84 -14.91 4.00
N PRO A 31 11.15 -14.90 5.16
CA PRO A 31 10.10 -15.88 5.45
C PRO A 31 8.94 -15.74 4.47
N ILE A 32 8.42 -16.87 3.97
CA ILE A 32 7.29 -16.94 3.04
C ILE A 32 6.12 -17.65 3.72
N SER A 33 4.91 -17.15 3.50
CA SER A 33 3.70 -17.80 4.04
C SER A 33 3.38 -19.06 3.25
N ILE A 34 3.00 -20.11 3.99
CA ILE A 34 2.59 -21.40 3.42
C ILE A 34 1.18 -21.32 2.83
N VAL A 35 0.33 -20.46 3.41
CA VAL A 35 -1.06 -20.30 2.99
C VAL A 35 -1.11 -19.47 1.71
N ASP A 36 -0.44 -18.32 1.72
CA ASP A 36 -0.50 -17.32 0.67
C ASP A 36 0.91 -16.85 0.26
N PRO A 37 1.49 -17.43 -0.80
CA PRO A 37 2.87 -17.15 -1.21
C PRO A 37 3.15 -15.68 -1.55
N GLU A 38 2.12 -14.91 -1.88
CA GLU A 38 2.25 -13.48 -2.24
C GLU A 38 2.33 -12.58 -0.99
N THR A 39 2.08 -13.12 0.21
CA THR A 39 2.26 -12.38 1.47
C THR A 39 3.71 -12.37 1.93
N HIS A 40 4.12 -11.26 2.55
CA HIS A 40 5.49 -11.08 3.01
C HIS A 40 5.57 -10.80 4.51
N HIS A 41 6.62 -11.31 5.13
CA HIS A 41 6.88 -11.12 6.55
C HIS A 41 7.41 -9.71 6.82
N ILE A 42 6.53 -8.81 7.23
CA ILE A 42 6.80 -7.37 7.39
C ILE A 42 6.48 -6.96 8.84
N LEU A 43 7.24 -5.99 9.36
CA LEU A 43 6.96 -5.34 10.64
C LEU A 43 5.81 -4.34 10.47
N ASP A 44 4.68 -4.60 11.14
CA ASP A 44 3.55 -3.68 11.14
C ASP A 44 3.82 -2.45 12.03
N LYS A 45 2.98 -1.42 11.89
CA LYS A 45 2.99 -0.16 12.66
C LYS A 45 2.94 -0.37 14.18
N ASN A 46 2.47 -1.52 14.62
CA ASN A 46 2.42 -1.93 16.04
C ASN A 46 3.66 -2.71 16.50
N ASN A 47 4.75 -2.68 15.74
CA ASN A 47 5.96 -3.47 15.98
C ASN A 47 5.72 -4.98 16.07
N LYS A 48 4.65 -5.46 15.41
CA LYS A 48 4.33 -6.89 15.32
C LYS A 48 4.78 -7.42 13.97
N TRP A 49 5.51 -8.53 14.00
CA TRP A 49 5.87 -9.25 12.80
C TRP A 49 4.69 -10.09 12.32
N GLY A 50 4.39 -10.01 11.03
CA GLY A 50 3.31 -10.79 10.43
C GLY A 50 3.40 -10.82 8.91
N PHE A 51 2.69 -11.77 8.32
CA PHE A 51 2.52 -11.85 6.87
C PHE A 51 1.48 -10.82 6.43
N ASN A 52 1.93 -9.78 5.71
CA ASN A 52 1.12 -8.64 5.33
C ASN A 52 1.35 -8.27 3.86
N TYR A 53 0.43 -7.45 3.34
CA TYR A 53 0.55 -6.78 2.05
C TYR A 53 0.77 -5.29 2.26
N ASN A 54 1.75 -4.69 1.59
CA ASN A 54 1.84 -3.24 1.49
C ASN A 54 1.12 -2.80 0.21
N PHE A 55 -0.19 -2.60 0.33
CA PHE A 55 -1.06 -2.17 -0.76
C PHE A 55 -1.04 -0.66 -0.92
N GLN A 56 -0.80 -0.21 -2.15
CA GLN A 56 -0.78 1.20 -2.54
C GLN A 56 -1.93 1.45 -3.52
N ALA A 57 -2.66 2.54 -3.32
CA ALA A 57 -3.75 2.92 -4.20
C ALA A 57 -3.90 4.44 -4.31
N GLY A 58 -4.32 4.90 -5.49
CA GLY A 58 -4.69 6.28 -5.77
C GLY A 58 -6.11 6.34 -6.31
N VAL A 59 -6.87 7.33 -5.83
CA VAL A 59 -8.28 7.54 -6.19
C VAL A 59 -8.45 8.82 -6.99
N ASP A 60 -9.45 8.87 -7.87
CA ASP A 60 -9.85 10.10 -8.54
C ASP A 60 -10.67 11.00 -7.60
N ASP A 61 -10.64 12.30 -7.85
CA ASP A 61 -11.30 13.31 -7.02
C ASP A 61 -12.79 13.45 -7.31
N LYS A 62 -13.25 13.10 -8.51
CA LYS A 62 -14.61 13.33 -9.00
C LYS A 62 -15.59 12.23 -8.56
N TYR A 63 -15.18 10.97 -8.68
CA TYR A 63 -16.01 9.80 -8.45
C TYR A 63 -15.45 8.85 -7.39
N GLY A 64 -14.21 9.04 -6.94
CA GLY A 64 -13.57 8.19 -5.93
C GLY A 64 -13.19 6.78 -6.44
N MET A 65 -13.13 6.60 -7.75
CA MET A 65 -12.66 5.37 -8.40
C MET A 65 -11.16 5.22 -8.23
N ILE A 66 -10.72 3.97 -8.07
CA ILE A 66 -9.30 3.63 -8.01
C ILE A 66 -8.72 3.73 -9.42
N VAL A 67 -7.75 4.63 -9.60
CA VAL A 67 -7.07 4.86 -10.90
C VAL A 67 -5.77 4.07 -10.98
N VAL A 68 -5.13 3.86 -9.84
CA VAL A 68 -3.85 3.15 -9.72
C VAL A 68 -3.87 2.29 -8.47
N HIS A 69 -3.39 1.07 -8.58
CA HIS A 69 -3.19 0.18 -7.43
C HIS A 69 -2.04 -0.78 -7.70
N TYR A 70 -1.26 -1.08 -6.68
CA TYR A 70 -0.24 -2.11 -6.75
C TYR A 70 0.18 -2.55 -5.34
N ILE A 71 0.84 -3.71 -5.26
CA ILE A 71 1.39 -4.24 -4.01
C ILE A 71 2.91 -4.04 -4.07
N THR A 72 3.48 -3.41 -3.04
CA THR A 72 4.93 -3.23 -2.91
C THR A 72 5.48 -4.07 -1.77
N GLN A 73 6.77 -4.38 -1.85
CA GLN A 73 7.54 -5.03 -0.78
C GLN A 73 8.58 -4.09 -0.18
N SER A 74 8.61 -2.82 -0.64
CA SER A 74 9.50 -1.82 -0.09
C SER A 74 9.13 -1.54 1.36
N ALA A 75 10.10 -1.65 2.26
CA ALA A 75 9.94 -1.25 3.66
C ALA A 75 9.78 0.27 3.84
N ASN A 76 9.87 1.06 2.76
CA ASN A 76 9.83 2.51 2.84
C ASN A 76 9.05 3.12 1.67
N ASP A 77 8.02 3.91 2.00
CA ASP A 77 7.10 4.53 1.05
C ASP A 77 7.75 5.62 0.18
N LYS A 78 8.97 6.06 0.53
CA LYS A 78 9.73 7.10 -0.18
C LYS A 78 9.89 6.88 -1.69
N LYS A 79 9.94 5.63 -2.15
CA LYS A 79 10.13 5.31 -3.58
C LYS A 79 8.81 5.10 -4.32
N GLU A 80 7.71 4.95 -3.60
CA GLU A 80 6.41 4.53 -4.13
C GLU A 80 5.74 5.61 -4.98
N LEU A 81 5.97 6.89 -4.64
CA LEU A 81 5.46 8.00 -5.43
C LEU A 81 5.93 7.96 -6.90
N LEU A 82 7.18 7.54 -7.13
CA LEU A 82 7.72 7.47 -8.49
C LEU A 82 7.05 6.37 -9.31
N ILE A 83 6.72 5.25 -8.69
CA ILE A 83 6.01 4.13 -9.34
C ILE A 83 4.60 4.59 -9.68
N THR A 84 3.90 5.16 -8.70
CA THR A 84 2.54 5.71 -8.86
C THR A 84 2.45 6.71 -10.02
N VAL A 85 3.36 7.69 -10.08
CA VAL A 85 3.36 8.71 -11.14
C VAL A 85 3.65 8.10 -12.52
N LYS A 86 4.57 7.14 -12.62
CA LYS A 86 4.83 6.45 -13.89
C LYS A 86 3.59 5.71 -14.39
N GLU A 87 2.96 4.97 -13.50
CA GLU A 87 1.75 4.21 -13.76
C GLU A 87 0.56 5.10 -14.15
N LEU A 88 0.43 6.28 -13.54
CA LEU A 88 -0.57 7.27 -13.91
C LEU A 88 -0.26 7.92 -15.26
N ASN A 89 1.00 8.27 -15.53
CA ASN A 89 1.40 8.85 -16.81
C ASN A 89 1.13 7.89 -17.98
N GLU A 90 1.34 6.58 -17.77
CA GLU A 90 1.03 5.55 -18.75
C GLU A 90 -0.48 5.41 -18.98
N ARG A 91 -1.28 5.34 -17.91
CA ARG A 91 -2.74 5.21 -17.99
C ARG A 91 -3.46 6.44 -18.52
N LEU A 92 -2.95 7.63 -18.18
CA LEU A 92 -3.53 8.92 -18.57
C LEU A 92 -2.83 9.50 -19.82
N HIS A 93 -2.01 8.72 -20.52
CA HIS A 93 -1.34 9.12 -21.76
C HIS A 93 -0.57 10.46 -21.67
N ASN A 94 0.07 10.71 -20.52
CA ASN A 94 0.78 11.95 -20.19
C ASN A 94 -0.10 13.23 -20.13
N ASP A 95 -1.39 13.08 -19.88
CA ASP A 95 -2.25 14.23 -19.56
C ASP A 95 -1.80 14.95 -18.28
N LYS A 96 -2.19 16.21 -18.16
CA LYS A 96 -1.91 17.03 -16.97
C LYS A 96 -2.87 16.65 -15.86
N TYR A 97 -2.33 16.26 -14.71
CA TYR A 97 -3.10 16.00 -13.50
C TYR A 97 -2.37 16.51 -12.26
N VAL A 98 -3.14 16.64 -11.18
CA VAL A 98 -2.65 16.99 -9.85
C VAL A 98 -2.74 15.75 -8.98
N ILE A 99 -1.66 15.40 -8.30
CA ILE A 99 -1.63 14.32 -7.32
C ILE A 99 -1.39 14.89 -5.92
N VAL A 100 -2.22 14.48 -4.96
CA VAL A 100 -2.07 14.84 -3.55
C VAL A 100 -1.62 13.59 -2.80
N VAL A 101 -0.50 13.69 -2.08
CA VAL A 101 0.04 12.56 -1.31
C VAL A 101 0.45 13.00 0.10
N ASP A 102 0.49 12.04 1.01
CA ASP A 102 0.97 12.26 2.37
C ASP A 102 2.46 12.61 2.42
N HIS A 103 2.90 13.20 3.54
CA HIS A 103 4.31 13.53 3.76
C HIS A 103 5.25 12.31 3.70
N GLY A 104 4.76 11.09 3.96
CA GLY A 104 5.55 9.86 3.87
C GLY A 104 6.16 9.61 2.49
N TYR A 105 5.55 10.17 1.44
CA TYR A 105 6.02 10.08 0.06
C TYR A 105 7.10 11.13 -0.29
N TRP A 106 7.48 11.98 0.67
CA TRP A 106 8.52 12.98 0.47
C TRP A 106 9.90 12.31 0.29
N HIS A 107 10.39 12.30 -0.94
CA HIS A 107 11.72 11.79 -1.26
C HIS A 107 12.37 12.56 -2.40
N LEU A 108 13.45 13.30 -2.08
CA LEU A 108 14.11 14.22 -3.02
C LEU A 108 14.53 13.56 -4.33
N LYS A 109 15.08 12.33 -4.31
CA LYS A 109 15.50 11.65 -5.54
C LYS A 109 14.31 11.23 -6.41
N SER A 110 13.18 10.85 -5.80
CA SER A 110 11.94 10.55 -6.55
C SER A 110 11.39 11.81 -7.19
N LEU A 111 11.30 12.90 -6.42
CA LEU A 111 10.80 14.19 -6.89
C LEU A 111 11.64 14.76 -8.04
N LYS A 112 12.97 14.68 -7.98
CA LYS A 112 13.85 15.11 -9.09
C LYS A 112 13.56 14.38 -10.41
N LYS A 113 13.17 13.09 -10.35
CA LYS A 113 12.81 12.32 -11.55
C LYS A 113 11.43 12.70 -12.08
N ILE A 114 10.51 13.05 -11.19
CA ILE A 114 9.14 13.44 -11.54
C ILE A 114 9.08 14.90 -12.02
N TYR A 115 10.04 15.74 -11.62
CA TYR A 115 10.07 17.17 -11.93
C TYR A 115 9.96 17.48 -13.44
N ASN A 116 10.47 16.58 -14.30
CA ASN A 116 10.41 16.76 -15.75
C ASN A 116 9.09 16.26 -16.39
N SER A 117 8.15 15.75 -15.60
CA SER A 117 6.85 15.24 -16.07
C SER A 117 5.78 16.35 -16.02
N PRO A 118 4.66 16.21 -16.76
CA PRO A 118 3.56 17.19 -16.74
C PRO A 118 2.74 17.17 -15.43
N THR A 119 3.15 16.38 -14.42
CA THR A 119 2.42 16.15 -13.18
C THR A 119 2.68 17.25 -12.15
N THR A 120 1.62 17.79 -11.55
CA THR A 120 1.72 18.66 -10.37
C THR A 120 1.58 17.82 -9.11
N ILE A 121 2.54 17.90 -8.19
CA ILE A 121 2.52 17.14 -6.92
C ILE A 121 2.31 18.10 -5.75
N ILE A 122 1.32 17.79 -4.90
CA ILE A 122 1.06 18.48 -3.65
C ILE A 122 1.40 17.55 -2.49
N ILE A 123 2.37 17.97 -1.66
CA ILE A 123 2.79 17.25 -0.45
C ILE A 123 2.70 18.22 0.73
N PRO A 124 1.99 17.86 1.82
CA PRO A 124 1.95 18.71 2.99
C PRO A 124 3.32 18.76 3.68
N ASP A 125 3.67 19.94 4.19
CA ASP A 125 4.84 20.09 5.06
C ASP A 125 4.67 19.24 6.33
N ARG A 126 5.80 18.76 6.87
CA ARG A 126 5.84 17.86 8.03
C ARG A 126 5.14 18.47 9.24
N ALA A 127 5.32 19.77 9.49
CA ALA A 127 4.68 20.45 10.60
C ALA A 127 3.15 20.49 10.43
N SER A 128 2.66 20.68 9.20
CA SER A 128 1.23 20.67 8.89
C SER A 128 0.62 19.27 8.99
N ALA A 129 1.36 18.23 8.62
CA ALA A 129 0.94 16.84 8.78
C ALA A 129 0.80 16.45 10.27
N THR A 130 1.72 16.88 11.14
CA THR A 130 1.67 16.58 12.59
C THR A 130 0.54 17.32 13.29
N ARG A 131 0.34 18.62 13.00
CA ARG A 131 -0.72 19.45 13.62
C ARG A 131 -2.13 18.90 13.40
N LYS A 132 -2.39 18.29 12.24
CA LYS A 132 -3.70 17.66 11.97
C LYS A 132 -3.95 16.45 12.88
N LYS A 133 -2.90 15.68 13.18
CA LYS A 133 -2.98 14.52 14.08
C LYS A 133 -3.27 14.93 15.53
N GLU A 134 -2.69 16.03 15.99
CA GLU A 134 -2.93 16.60 17.33
C GLU A 134 -4.37 17.07 17.49
N LYS A 135 -4.90 17.86 16.54
CA LYS A 135 -6.30 18.32 16.56
C LYS A 135 -7.33 17.19 16.54
N ILE A 136 -7.07 16.13 15.77
CA ILE A 136 -7.95 14.95 15.75
C ILE A 136 -7.97 14.27 17.12
N ASN A 137 -6.81 14.14 17.77
CA ASN A 137 -6.71 13.53 19.09
C ASN A 137 -7.36 14.38 20.19
N GLU A 138 -7.28 15.71 20.11
CA GLU A 138 -7.99 16.63 21.00
C GLU A 138 -9.50 16.49 20.85
N ASN A 139 -10.02 16.51 19.62
CA ASN A 139 -11.44 16.34 19.34
C ASN A 139 -11.99 14.98 19.82
N ILE A 140 -11.20 13.90 19.72
CA ILE A 140 -11.60 12.58 20.23
C ILE A 140 -11.68 12.61 21.77
N LYS A 141 -10.71 13.23 22.45
CA LYS A 141 -10.69 13.35 23.90
C LYS A 141 -11.86 14.18 24.43
N GLU A 142 -12.17 15.30 23.79
CA GLU A 142 -13.32 16.15 24.14
C GLU A 142 -14.64 15.40 24.00
N ASN A 143 -14.83 14.66 22.91
CA ASN A 143 -16.03 13.84 22.69
C ASN A 143 -16.16 12.68 23.69
N THR A 144 -15.05 12.06 24.11
CA THR A 144 -15.10 11.03 25.16
C THR A 144 -15.41 11.61 26.54
N ASN A 145 -14.90 12.81 26.85
CA ASN A 145 -15.20 13.47 28.12
C ASN A 145 -16.66 13.94 28.20
N GLN A 146 -17.23 14.45 27.10
CA GLN A 146 -18.65 14.81 27.04
C GLN A 146 -19.56 13.59 27.22
N LYS A 147 -19.25 12.46 26.57
CA LYS A 147 -20.02 11.21 26.73
C LYS A 147 -19.94 10.59 28.13
N ASN A 148 -18.86 10.80 28.86
CA ASN A 148 -18.73 10.32 30.23
C ASN A 148 -19.50 11.21 31.21
N ASN A 149 -19.49 12.53 31.00
CA ASN A 149 -20.26 13.48 31.80
C ASN A 149 -21.79 13.36 31.62
N GLU A 150 -22.26 12.87 30.47
CA GLU A 150 -23.69 12.58 30.23
C GLU A 150 -24.17 11.26 30.88
N LYS A 151 -23.26 10.37 31.29
CA LYS A 151 -23.60 9.11 31.97
C LYS A 151 -23.60 9.18 33.49
N GLU A 152 -23.09 10.27 34.06
CA GLU A 152 -23.04 10.53 35.51
C GLU A 152 -24.16 11.46 36.01
N LYS A 153 -25.12 11.81 35.15
CA LYS A 153 -26.39 12.46 35.53
C LYS A 153 -27.56 11.50 35.39
#